data_AF-A0A9D0N4L7-F1
#
_entry.id   AF-A0A9D0N4L7-F1
#
_cell.length_a   1.000
_cell.length_b   1.000
_cell.length_c   1.000
_cell.angle_alpha   90.00
_cell.angle_beta   90.00
_cell.angle_gamma   90.00
#
_symmetry.space_group_name_H-M   'P 1'
#
loop_
_entity.id
_entity.type
_entity.pdbx_description
1 polymer ?
#
loop_
_entity_poly.entity_id
_entity_poly.type
_entity_poly.pdbx_seq_one_letter_code
_entity_poly.pdbx_strand_id
1 'polypeptide(L)'
;MPQIYSAILAILLFFSVLPSQAETDITEKKSDQQQQLQSILRELDQATKQRQQQNVRLETLSRQLECNWTLIRAYETCGQLHGNNPDKHLKCSTEAKQNATQCLENNEEK
;
A
#
# COMPACT_ATOMS: atom_id res chain seq x y z
N MET A 1 -8.77 7.14 81.87
CA MET A 1 -8.90 7.61 80.47
C MET A 1 -8.52 6.51 79.46
N PRO A 2 -9.32 5.44 79.22
CA PRO A 2 -9.00 4.44 78.20
C PRO A 2 -9.99 4.39 77.02
N GLN A 3 -11.13 5.09 77.08
CA GLN A 3 -12.23 4.94 76.11
C GLN A 3 -12.00 5.64 74.76
N ILE A 4 -11.09 6.62 74.67
CA ILE A 4 -10.90 7.41 73.45
C ILE A 4 -10.04 6.64 72.42
N TYR A 5 -9.11 5.80 72.88
CA TYR A 5 -8.21 5.04 72.00
C TYR A 5 -8.92 3.92 71.23
N SER A 6 -10.04 3.41 71.76
CA SER A 6 -10.80 2.31 71.13
C SER A 6 -11.57 2.78 69.88
N ALA A 7 -12.06 4.03 69.89
CA ALA A 7 -12.78 4.59 68.75
C ALA A 7 -11.85 4.95 67.57
N ILE A 8 -10.62 5.40 67.86
CA ILE A 8 -9.63 5.75 66.84
C ILE A 8 -9.11 4.49 66.12
N LEU A 9 -8.94 3.39 66.85
CA LEU A 9 -8.50 2.12 66.26
C LEU A 9 -9.57 1.51 65.32
N ALA A 10 -10.85 1.65 65.65
CA ALA A 10 -11.96 1.17 64.83
C ALA A 10 -12.11 1.95 63.51
N ILE A 11 -11.85 3.26 63.52
CA ILE A 11 -11.89 4.10 62.31
C ILE A 11 -10.73 3.76 61.38
N LEU A 12 -9.54 3.49 61.92
CA LEU A 12 -8.37 3.10 61.11
C LEU A 12 -8.54 1.72 60.46
N LEU A 13 -9.26 0.78 61.10
CA LEU A 13 -9.54 -0.53 60.52
C LEU A 13 -10.58 -0.47 59.39
N PHE A 14 -11.52 0.48 59.43
CA PHE A 14 -12.54 0.63 58.39
C PHE A 14 -12.00 1.16 57.05
N PHE A 15 -10.88 1.90 57.07
CA PHE A 15 -10.21 2.38 55.86
C PHE A 15 -9.29 1.35 55.19
N SER A 16 -9.07 0.18 55.81
CA SER A 16 -8.22 -0.87 55.24
C SER A 16 -8.96 -1.86 54.32
N VAL A 17 -10.27 -1.66 54.12
CA VAL A 17 -11.13 -2.54 53.30
C VAL A 17 -11.73 -1.77 52.13
N LEU A 18 -10.94 -0.94 51.44
CA LEU A 18 -11.26 -0.62 50.05
C LEU A 18 -10.65 -1.74 49.18
N PRO A 19 -11.46 -2.63 48.59
CA PRO A 19 -10.94 -3.56 47.62
C PRO A 19 -10.35 -2.76 46.45
N SER A 20 -9.10 -3.06 46.12
CA SER A 20 -8.42 -2.62 44.90
C SER A 20 -9.22 -3.01 43.67
N GLN A 21 -10.13 -2.14 43.21
CA GLN A 21 -10.80 -2.27 41.90
C GLN A 21 -10.07 -1.48 40.80
N ALA A 22 -8.82 -1.07 41.05
CA ALA A 22 -8.00 -0.35 40.07
C ALA A 22 -7.18 -1.26 39.13
N GLU A 23 -7.21 -2.59 39.30
CA GLU A 23 -6.44 -3.53 38.47
C GLU A 23 -7.13 -3.97 37.17
N THR A 24 -8.45 -3.81 37.06
CA THR A 24 -9.21 -4.14 35.84
C THR A 24 -9.06 -3.06 34.76
N ASP A 25 -9.08 -1.78 35.14
CA ASP A 25 -9.00 -0.64 34.21
C ASP A 25 -7.64 -0.56 33.47
N ILE A 26 -6.54 -0.94 34.14
CA ILE A 26 -5.21 -0.99 33.51
C ILE A 26 -5.09 -2.17 32.54
N THR A 27 -5.77 -3.28 32.82
CA THR A 27 -5.71 -4.50 32.02
C THR A 27 -6.55 -4.37 30.74
N GLU A 28 -7.75 -3.79 30.83
CA GLU A 28 -8.59 -3.47 29.66
C GLU A 28 -7.89 -2.49 28.72
N LYS A 29 -7.31 -1.41 29.25
CA LYS A 29 -6.63 -0.39 28.44
C LYS A 29 -5.40 -0.94 27.70
N LYS A 30 -4.68 -1.88 28.31
CA LYS A 30 -3.55 -2.59 27.68
C LYS A 30 -4.01 -3.56 26.59
N SER A 31 -5.11 -4.27 26.83
CA SER A 31 -5.78 -5.13 25.83
C SER A 31 -6.20 -4.33 24.60
N ASP A 32 -6.85 -3.19 24.80
CA ASP A 32 -7.31 -2.31 23.72
C ASP A 32 -6.14 -1.72 22.92
N GLN A 33 -5.06 -1.30 23.59
CA GLN A 33 -3.84 -0.86 22.91
C GLN A 33 -3.20 -1.98 22.08
N GLN A 34 -3.23 -3.22 22.58
CA GLN A 34 -2.67 -4.37 21.88
C GLN A 34 -3.54 -4.76 20.66
N GLN A 35 -4.87 -4.66 20.76
CA GLN A 35 -5.78 -4.82 19.63
C GLN A 35 -5.60 -3.71 18.58
N GLN A 36 -5.48 -2.44 18.99
CA GLN A 36 -5.21 -1.33 18.08
C GLN A 36 -3.89 -1.52 17.33
N LEU A 37 -2.82 -1.92 18.04
CA LEU A 37 -1.54 -2.20 17.41
C LEU A 37 -1.65 -3.34 16.38
N GLN A 38 -2.38 -4.42 16.70
CA GLN A 38 -2.62 -5.50 15.74
C GLN A 38 -3.45 -5.05 14.54
N SER A 39 -4.42 -4.16 14.72
CA SER A 39 -5.20 -3.58 13.61
C SER A 39 -4.30 -2.77 12.68
N ILE A 40 -3.49 -1.87 13.25
CA ILE A 40 -2.56 -1.03 12.49
C ILE A 40 -1.56 -1.89 11.70
N LEU A 41 -1.03 -2.96 12.32
CA LEU A 41 -0.11 -3.89 11.64
C LEU A 41 -0.79 -4.62 10.47
N ARG A 42 -2.06 -5.01 10.61
CA ARG A 42 -2.83 -5.62 9.52
C ARG A 42 -3.10 -4.63 8.39
N GLU A 43 -3.49 -3.41 8.73
CA GLU A 43 -3.71 -2.33 7.74
C GLU A 43 -2.42 -2.00 6.97
N LEU A 44 -1.28 -1.96 7.66
CA LEU A 44 0.03 -1.75 7.05
C LEU A 44 0.40 -2.87 6.07
N ASP A 45 0.19 -4.14 6.46
CA ASP A 45 0.44 -5.29 5.59
C ASP A 45 -0.46 -5.26 4.35
N GLN A 46 -1.75 -4.93 4.54
CA GLN A 46 -2.69 -4.79 3.43
C GLN A 46 -2.30 -3.65 2.47
N ALA A 47 -1.94 -2.48 3.01
CA ALA A 47 -1.48 -1.35 2.20
C ALA A 47 -0.19 -1.69 1.44
N THR A 48 0.71 -2.45 2.06
CA THR A 48 1.96 -2.91 1.42
C THR A 48 1.66 -3.83 0.24
N LYS A 49 0.76 -4.81 0.42
CA LYS A 49 0.33 -5.70 -0.67
C LYS A 49 -0.35 -4.95 -1.81
N GLN A 50 -1.23 -4.01 -1.49
CA GLN A 50 -1.88 -3.16 -2.49
C GLN A 50 -0.87 -2.32 -3.27
N ARG A 51 0.10 -1.71 -2.58
CA ARG A 51 1.17 -0.94 -3.22
C ARG A 51 2.02 -1.81 -4.14
N GLN A 52 2.34 -3.04 -3.73
CA GLN A 52 3.08 -3.98 -4.57
C GLN A 52 2.30 -4.31 -5.85
N GLN A 53 0.99 -4.57 -5.76
CA GLN A 53 0.13 -4.79 -6.92
C GLN A 53 0.05 -3.55 -7.83
N GLN A 54 -0.05 -2.35 -7.26
CA GLN A 54 -0.05 -1.11 -8.02
C GLN A 54 1.27 -0.89 -8.75
N ASN A 55 2.41 -1.18 -8.11
CA ASN A 55 3.71 -1.07 -8.76
C ASN A 55 3.84 -1.98 -9.98
N VAL A 56 3.35 -3.23 -9.89
CA VAL A 56 3.33 -4.14 -11.04
C VAL A 56 2.47 -3.56 -12.18
N ARG A 57 1.28 -3.04 -11.87
CA ARG A 57 0.41 -2.40 -12.88
C ARG A 57 1.08 -1.17 -13.52
N LEU A 58 1.74 -0.34 -12.72
CA LEU A 58 2.46 0.82 -13.22
C LEU A 58 3.61 0.42 -14.14
N GLU A 59 4.32 -0.66 -13.82
CA GLU A 59 5.38 -1.19 -14.66
C GLU A 59 4.83 -1.68 -16.02
N THR A 60 3.73 -2.44 -16.01
CA THR A 60 3.05 -2.86 -17.25
C THR A 60 2.63 -1.66 -18.10
N LEU A 61 1.97 -0.66 -17.49
CA LEU A 61 1.55 0.55 -18.20
C LEU A 61 2.74 1.35 -18.74
N SER A 62 3.83 1.45 -17.97
CA SER A 62 5.05 2.13 -18.40
C SER A 62 5.64 1.48 -19.65
N ARG A 63 5.69 0.14 -19.70
CA ARG A 63 6.19 -0.59 -20.87
C ARG A 63 5.27 -0.44 -22.08
N GLN A 64 3.95 -0.49 -21.89
CA GLN A 64 3.00 -0.23 -22.98
C GLN A 64 3.18 1.18 -23.57
N LEU A 65 3.38 2.18 -22.71
CA LEU A 65 3.65 3.54 -23.14
C LEU A 65 4.96 3.65 -23.92
N GLU A 66 6.01 2.93 -23.50
CA GLU A 66 7.28 2.86 -24.22
C GLU A 66 7.14 2.23 -25.62
N CYS A 67 6.40 1.13 -25.75
CA CYS A 67 6.10 0.51 -27.06
C CYS A 67 5.36 1.50 -27.98
N ASN A 68 4.32 2.16 -27.45
CA ASN A 68 3.53 3.14 -28.21
C ASN A 68 4.37 4.36 -28.61
N TRP A 69 5.21 4.87 -27.72
CA TRP A 69 6.08 6.01 -28.01
C TRP A 69 7.10 5.67 -29.10
N THR A 70 7.63 4.45 -29.07
CA THR A 70 8.55 3.96 -30.11
C THR A 70 7.86 3.88 -31.47
N LEU A 71 6.59 3.44 -31.52
CA LEU A 71 5.79 3.44 -32.74
C LEU A 71 5.62 4.85 -33.34
N ILE A 72 5.24 5.82 -32.50
CA ILE A 72 5.06 7.21 -32.93
C ILE A 72 6.34 7.75 -33.56
N ARG A 73 7.49 7.60 -32.87
CA ARG A 73 8.78 8.05 -33.41
C ARG A 73 9.19 7.32 -34.68
N ALA A 74 8.88 6.02 -34.79
CA ALA A 74 9.15 5.26 -36.00
C ALA A 74 8.32 5.79 -37.19
N TYR A 75 7.03 6.11 -36.99
CA TYR A 75 6.20 6.72 -38.04
C TYR A 75 6.72 8.09 -38.46
N GLU A 76 7.11 8.95 -37.51
CA GLU A 76 7.74 10.24 -37.82
C GLU A 76 9.00 10.04 -38.67
N THR A 77 9.85 9.08 -38.30
CA THR A 77 11.07 8.73 -39.02
C THR A 77 10.76 8.21 -40.44
N CYS A 78 9.79 7.31 -40.59
CA CYS A 78 9.35 6.84 -41.90
C CYS A 78 8.85 7.99 -42.78
N GLY A 79 8.10 8.93 -42.21
CA GLY A 79 7.64 10.14 -42.89
C GLY A 79 8.80 11.03 -43.37
N GLN A 80 9.80 11.25 -42.51
CA GLN A 80 10.99 12.04 -42.86
C GLN A 80 11.84 11.39 -43.95
N LEU A 81 12.07 10.07 -43.87
CA LEU A 81 12.95 9.35 -44.79
C LEU A 81 12.27 9.00 -46.12
N HIS A 82 10.96 8.76 -46.10
CA HIS A 82 10.24 8.15 -47.23
C HIS A 82 8.95 8.90 -47.60
N GLY A 83 8.70 10.11 -47.10
CA GLY A 83 7.44 10.85 -47.36
C GLY A 83 7.10 11.06 -48.85
N ASN A 84 8.11 11.14 -49.72
CA ASN A 84 7.92 11.26 -51.17
C ASN A 84 7.92 9.91 -51.91
N ASN A 85 8.10 8.79 -51.20
CA ASN A 85 8.09 7.43 -51.74
C ASN A 85 7.04 6.59 -51.00
N PRO A 86 5.80 6.53 -51.52
CA PRO A 86 4.68 5.86 -50.86
C PRO A 86 4.97 4.40 -50.51
N ASP A 87 5.63 3.66 -51.39
CA ASP A 87 5.91 2.23 -51.19
C ASP A 87 6.91 2.00 -50.06
N LYS A 88 8.00 2.79 -50.02
CA LYS A 88 8.99 2.71 -48.93
C LYS A 88 8.40 3.20 -47.60
N HIS A 89 7.58 4.24 -47.64
CA HIS A 89 6.87 4.74 -46.46
C HIS A 89 5.94 3.67 -45.88
N LEU A 90 5.14 3.02 -46.74
CA LEU A 90 4.24 1.94 -46.34
C LEU A 90 5.01 0.76 -45.74
N LYS A 91 6.11 0.35 -46.38
CA LYS A 91 6.94 -0.74 -45.86
C LYS A 91 7.50 -0.41 -44.47
N CYS A 92 8.11 0.77 -44.32
CA CYS A 92 8.70 1.23 -43.05
C CYS A 92 7.65 1.32 -41.93
N SER A 93 6.51 1.93 -42.20
CA SER A 93 5.42 2.06 -41.23
C SER A 93 4.78 0.70 -40.88
N THR A 94 4.71 -0.23 -41.83
CA THR A 94 4.23 -1.59 -41.57
C THR A 94 5.19 -2.36 -40.65
N GLU A 95 6.50 -2.29 -40.90
CA GLU A 95 7.51 -2.89 -40.02
C GLU A 95 7.50 -2.25 -38.63
N ALA A 96 7.39 -0.92 -38.54
CA ALA A 96 7.25 -0.21 -37.27
C ALA A 96 6.04 -0.69 -36.47
N LYS A 97 4.88 -0.86 -37.14
CA LYS A 97 3.67 -1.38 -36.52
C LYS A 97 3.87 -2.81 -36.00
N GLN A 98 4.45 -3.70 -36.80
CA GLN A 98 4.72 -5.08 -36.39
C GLN A 98 5.61 -5.14 -35.15
N ASN A 99 6.68 -4.34 -35.11
CA ASN A 99 7.58 -4.29 -33.95
C ASN A 99 6.87 -3.78 -32.69
N ALA A 100 6.01 -2.77 -32.82
CA ALA A 100 5.23 -2.25 -31.70
C ALA A 100 4.18 -3.26 -31.21
N THR A 101 3.53 -3.99 -32.10
CA THR A 101 2.61 -5.08 -31.75
C THR A 101 3.35 -6.18 -30.98
N GLN A 102 4.50 -6.65 -31.47
CA GLN A 102 5.31 -7.63 -30.75
C GLN A 102 5.77 -7.13 -29.37
N CYS A 103 6.12 -5.85 -29.26
CA CYS A 103 6.47 -5.22 -27.98
C CYS A 103 5.29 -5.28 -26.99
N LEU A 104 4.07 -5.04 -27.45
CA LEU A 104 2.86 -5.10 -26.62
C LEU A 104 2.49 -6.54 -26.23
N GLU A 105 2.54 -7.49 -27.16
CA GLU A 105 2.25 -8.91 -26.89
C GLU A 105 3.20 -9.49 -25.85
N ASN A 106 4.51 -9.20 -25.96
CA ASN A 106 5.51 -9.61 -24.96
C ASN A 106 5.29 -8.97 -23.57
N ASN A 107 4.51 -7.89 -23.47
CA ASN A 107 4.12 -7.28 -22.20
C ASN A 107 2.85 -7.90 -21.60
N GLU A 108 2.04 -8.61 -22.40
CA GLU A 108 0.83 -9.30 -21.93
C GLU A 108 1.11 -10.74 -21.46
N GLU A 109 2.21 -11.36 -21.93
CA GLU A 109 2.64 -12.70 -21.52
C GLU A 109 3.46 -12.76 -20.21
N LYS A 110 3.68 -11.62 -19.53
CA LYS A 110 4.42 -11.50 -18.26
C LYS A 110 3.51 -11.09 -17.10
#